data_AF-U5QQY5-F1
#
_entry.id   AF-U5QQY5-F1
#
_cell.length_a   1.000
_cell.length_b   1.000
_cell.length_c   1.000
_cell.angle_alpha   90.00
_cell.angle_beta   90.00
_cell.angle_gamma   90.00
#
_symmetry.space_group_name_H-M   'P 1'
#
loop_
_entity.id
_entity.type
_entity.pdbx_description
1 polymer ?
#
loop_
_entity_poly.entity_id
_entity_poly.type
_entity_poly.pdbx_seq_one_letter_code
_entity_poly.pdbx_strand_id
1 'polypeptide(L)' 'RLDENGHLQCSYHGWSFRGCGSCTKIPQAATSGPEARAVKSPRACAIKFPTMVSQGLLFVWPDEKGWDRENYIEPPR' A
#
# COMPACT_ATOMS: atom_id res chain seq x y z
N ARG A 1 7.13 7.07 -6.43
CA ARG A 1 6.80 8.52 -6.31
C ARG A 1 5.42 8.67 -5.69
N LEU A 2 5.10 9.81 -5.06
CA LEU A 2 3.71 10.10 -4.66
C LEU A 2 3.03 10.92 -5.76
N ASP A 3 1.76 10.64 -6.06
CA ASP A 3 0.95 11.47 -6.95
C ASP A 3 0.28 12.64 -6.21
N GLU A 4 -0.47 13.47 -6.93
CA GLU A 4 -1.17 14.65 -6.38
C GLU A 4 -2.22 14.28 -5.31
N ASN A 5 -2.67 13.03 -5.26
CA ASN A 5 -3.60 12.52 -4.26
C ASN A 5 -2.87 11.88 -3.06
N GLY A 6 -1.53 11.92 -3.03
CA GLY A 6 -0.72 11.25 -2.02
C GLY A 6 -0.66 9.72 -2.18
N HIS A 7 -1.05 9.18 -3.34
CA HIS A 7 -0.94 7.75 -3.60
C HIS A 7 0.48 7.36 -4.03
N LEU A 8 0.94 6.19 -3.59
CA LEU A 8 2.18 5.62 -4.08
C LEU A 8 2.00 5.21 -5.53
N GLN A 9 2.84 5.72 -6.42
CA GLN A 9 2.81 5.41 -7.83
C GLN A 9 4.09 4.70 -8.27
N CYS A 10 3.90 3.56 -8.94
CA CYS A 10 4.94 2.76 -9.58
C CYS A 10 5.58 3.55 -10.73
N SER A 11 6.92 3.60 -10.73
CA SER A 11 7.71 4.31 -11.75
C SER A 11 7.68 3.66 -13.12
N TYR A 12 7.33 2.37 -13.21
CA TYR A 12 7.34 1.65 -14.48
C TYR A 12 6.09 1.96 -15.31
N HIS A 13 4.92 1.50 -14.87
CA HIS A 13 3.68 1.61 -15.65
C HIS A 13 2.67 2.61 -15.09
N GLY A 14 3.02 3.35 -14.04
CA GLY A 14 2.14 4.37 -13.44
C GLY A 14 0.98 3.83 -12.61
N TRP A 15 1.02 2.56 -12.22
CA TRP A 15 0.03 1.99 -11.29
C TRP A 15 0.09 2.73 -9.96
N SER A 16 -1.08 3.06 -9.40
CA SER A 16 -1.19 3.89 -8.19
C SER A 16 -1.91 3.15 -7.07
N PHE A 17 -1.48 3.37 -5.82
CA PHE A 17 -1.90 2.63 -4.63
C PHE A 17 -2.13 3.57 -3.44
N ARG A 18 -3.21 3.35 -2.68
CA ARG A 18 -3.46 4.07 -1.41
C ARG A 18 -2.51 3.59 -0.32
N GLY A 19 -2.43 4.33 0.79
CA GLY A 19 -1.69 3.90 1.99
C GLY A 19 -2.19 2.59 2.62
N CYS A 20 -3.42 2.16 2.33
CA CYS A 20 -3.93 0.84 2.72
C CYS A 20 -3.53 -0.30 1.76
N GLY A 21 -2.76 -0.02 0.70
CA GLY A 21 -2.34 -1.00 -0.30
C GLY A 21 -3.31 -1.18 -1.47
N SER A 22 -4.54 -0.66 -1.39
CA SER A 22 -5.52 -0.80 -2.48
C SER A 22 -5.06 -0.10 -3.76
N CYS A 23 -5.15 -0.81 -4.90
CA CYS A 23 -4.95 -0.21 -6.22
C CYS A 23 -6.04 0.83 -6.51
N THR A 24 -5.65 1.99 -7.02
CA THR A 24 -6.56 3.08 -7.39
C THR A 24 -6.54 3.40 -8.86
N LYS A 25 -5.45 3.06 -9.56
CA LYS A 25 -5.30 3.37 -10.98
C LYS A 25 -4.39 2.36 -11.65
N ILE A 26 -4.88 1.83 -12.77
CA ILE A 26 -4.12 1.07 -13.76
C ILE A 26 -4.25 1.85 -15.07
N PRO A 27 -3.25 2.64 -15.49
CA PRO A 27 -3.38 3.51 -16.67
C PRO A 27 -3.80 2.80 -17.97
N GLN A 28 -3.52 1.50 -18.07
CA GLN A 28 -3.80 0.67 -19.24
C GLN A 28 -5.17 -0.03 -19.18
N ALA A 29 -5.89 0.02 -18.06
CA ALA A 29 -7.21 -0.59 -17.95
C ALA A 29 -8.29 0.39 -18.43
N ALA A 30 -9.27 -0.11 -19.17
CA ALA A 30 -10.44 0.68 -19.53
C ALA A 30 -11.20 1.16 -18.27
N THR A 31 -11.83 2.34 -18.37
CA THR A 31 -12.63 2.93 -17.30
C THR A 31 -14.01 2.27 -17.14
N SER A 32 -14.44 1.50 -18.14
CA SER A 32 -15.72 0.79 -18.15
C SER A 32 -15.58 -0.62 -18.73
N GLY A 33 -16.60 -1.45 -18.52
CA GLY A 33 -16.64 -2.81 -19.03
C GLY A 33 -15.81 -3.80 -18.19
N PRO A 34 -15.59 -5.02 -18.70
CA PRO A 34 -14.94 -6.09 -17.94
C PRO A 34 -13.52 -5.77 -17.48
N GLU A 35 -12.79 -4.90 -18.17
CA GLU A 35 -11.40 -4.54 -17.83
C GLU A 35 -11.32 -3.59 -16.63
N ALA A 36 -12.34 -2.75 -16.41
CA ALA A 36 -12.39 -1.82 -15.27
C ALA A 36 -12.31 -2.54 -13.91
N ARG A 37 -12.68 -3.83 -13.87
CA ARG A 37 -12.56 -4.66 -12.65
C ARG A 37 -11.10 -4.93 -12.24
N ALA A 38 -10.12 -4.70 -13.13
CA ALA A 38 -8.72 -4.93 -12.84
C ALA A 38 -8.23 -4.12 -11.63
N VAL A 39 -8.67 -2.86 -11.50
CA VAL A 39 -8.33 -1.99 -10.35
C VAL A 39 -8.85 -2.55 -9.02
N LYS A 40 -9.95 -3.30 -9.06
CA LYS A 40 -10.55 -3.96 -7.87
C LYS A 40 -10.01 -5.38 -7.65
N SER A 41 -9.12 -5.88 -8.51
CA SER A 41 -8.56 -7.22 -8.34
C SER A 41 -7.65 -7.25 -7.11
N PRO A 42 -7.80 -8.23 -6.20
CA PRO A 42 -6.85 -8.41 -5.10
C PRO A 42 -5.40 -8.57 -5.59
N ARG A 43 -5.21 -9.15 -6.79
CA ARG A 43 -3.89 -9.32 -7.42
C ARG A 43 -3.27 -8.01 -7.90
N ALA A 44 -4.06 -6.95 -8.01
CA ALA A 44 -3.58 -5.62 -8.37
C ALA A 44 -3.23 -4.78 -7.14
N CYS A 45 -3.55 -5.23 -5.92
CA CYS A 45 -3.27 -4.49 -4.69
C CYS A 45 -1.86 -4.82 -4.16
N ALA A 46 -1.27 -3.86 -3.46
CA ALA A 46 -0.02 -4.05 -2.73
C ALA A 46 -0.29 -4.63 -1.34
N ILE A 47 0.66 -5.41 -0.82
CA ILE A 47 0.65 -5.88 0.56
C ILE A 47 1.06 -4.71 1.45
N LYS A 48 0.23 -4.41 2.46
CA LYS A 48 0.57 -3.49 3.55
C LYS A 48 1.20 -4.28 4.68
N PHE A 49 2.24 -3.71 5.28
CA PHE A 49 2.79 -4.16 6.55
C PHE A 49 2.43 -3.19 7.67
N PRO A 50 2.34 -3.66 8.91
CA PRO A 50 2.30 -2.79 10.08
C PRO A 50 3.59 -1.99 10.17
N THR A 51 3.47 -0.72 10.52
CA THR A 51 4.58 0.24 10.49
C THR A 51 4.39 1.32 11.52
N MET A 52 5.48 1.70 12.18
CA MET A 52 5.47 2.73 13.23
C MET A 52 6.69 3.64 13.09
N VAL A 53 6.54 4.92 13.41
CA VAL A 53 7.67 5.84 13.55
C VAL A 53 7.91 6.09 15.04
N SER A 54 9.13 5.84 15.53
CA SER A 54 9.55 6.21 16.87
C SER A 54 11.01 6.63 16.93
N GLN A 55 11.33 7.63 17.75
CA GLN A 55 12.67 8.22 17.86
C GLN A 55 13.30 8.59 16.49
N GLY A 56 12.48 9.03 15.53
CA GLY A 56 12.93 9.36 14.17
C GLY A 56 13.25 8.15 13.28
N LEU A 57 12.99 6.92 13.74
CA LEU A 57 13.19 5.68 12.98
C LEU A 57 11.85 5.10 12.52
N LEU A 58 11.87 4.45 11.34
CA LEU A 58 10.74 3.68 10.81
C LEU A 58 10.92 2.20 11.15
N PHE A 59 9.95 1.63 11.86
CA PHE A 59 9.84 0.22 12.17
C PHE A 59 8.83 -0.45 11.23
N VAL A 60 9.14 -1.66 10.79
CA VAL A 60 8.32 -2.48 9.90
C VAL A 60 8.35 -3.92 10.40
N TRP A 61 7.20 -4.59 10.45
CA TRP A 61 7.10 -6.01 10.83
C TRP A 61 6.60 -6.84 9.65
N PRO A 62 7.51 -7.39 8.81
CA PRO A 62 7.15 -8.05 7.56
C PRO A 62 6.75 -9.54 7.71
N ASP A 63 6.50 -10.01 8.93
CA ASP A 63 6.12 -11.38 9.22
C ASP A 63 4.59 -11.57 9.37
N GLU A 64 4.12 -12.82 9.32
CA GLU A 64 2.70 -13.16 9.39
C GLU A 64 2.02 -12.68 10.68
N LYS A 65 2.78 -12.54 11.78
CA LYS A 65 2.31 -12.06 13.09
C LYS A 65 2.67 -10.59 13.32
N GLY A 66 3.07 -9.87 12.28
CA GLY A 66 3.54 -8.49 12.40
C GLY A 66 2.48 -7.55 12.97
N TRP A 67 1.20 -7.81 12.68
CA TRP A 67 0.07 -7.03 13.19
C TRP A 67 -0.14 -7.20 14.69
N ASP A 68 0.12 -8.39 15.23
CA ASP A 68 0.07 -8.61 16.68
C ASP A 68 1.21 -7.83 17.33
N ARG A 69 2.43 -7.95 16.80
CA ARG A 69 3.64 -7.31 17.35
C ARG A 69 3.56 -5.78 17.38
N GLU A 70 2.95 -5.16 16.37
CA GLU A 70 2.72 -3.71 16.35
C GLU A 70 1.92 -3.23 17.58
N ASN A 71 0.97 -4.04 18.06
CA ASN A 71 0.10 -3.67 19.18
C ASN A 71 0.71 -3.93 20.56
N TYR A 72 1.68 -4.85 20.67
CA TYR A 72 2.25 -5.26 21.97
C TYR A 72 3.62 -4.65 22.28
N ILE A 73 4.29 -4.06 21.30
CA ILE A 73 5.59 -3.43 21.52
C ILE A 73 5.36 -1.95 21.82
N GLU A 74 5.59 -1.53 23.07
CA GLU A 74 5.77 -0.10 23.34
C GLU A 74 7.04 0.35 22.60
N PRO A 75 6.92 1.29 21.64
CA PRO A 75 8.11 1.80 20.99
C PRO A 75 8.99 2.53 22.01
N PRO A 76 10.32 2.47 21.85
CA PRO A 76 11.23 3.31 22.62
C PRO A 76 10.77 4.78 22.54
N ARG A 77 10.64 5.45 23.68
CA ARG A 77 10.23 6.88 23.77
C ARG A 77 11.41 7.79 23.50
#